data_AF-A0A929M1E2-F1
#
_entry.id   AF-A0A929M1E2-F1
#
_cell.length_a   1.000
_cell.length_b   1.000
_cell.length_c   1.000
_cell.angle_alpha   90.00
_cell.angle_beta   90.00
_cell.angle_gamma   90.00
#
_symmetry.space_group_name_H-M   'P 1'
#
loop_
_entity.id
_entity.type
_entity.pdbx_description
1 polymer ?
#
loop_
_entity_poly.entity_id
_entity_poly.type
_entity_poly.pdbx_seq_one_letter_code
_entity_poly.pdbx_strand_id
1 'polypeptide(L)'
;MPSIDVKKNAKIFIGVGAVVLFALGLVIGRFLIGGGAASGSLKGRTTVSEGELNSAVASYTYNGQTKEVTAREVLENTTGLDAAKQSDGTYALPAADKIIGYVRNNIIVSEAQKQGISASDDDINSYMQQSFKTTDISQVASKYKITEDVAKKLITNAVIMRKYRDRILTTKLPDAPQAPTAPADGNADTASKDYAQYIIGLVGDEWDANNNTWASQDGDYYKQLSSYTISNDSATYAAAQAAYQVAAGKYQAVASQVSQEWTQKINGMLGNVSMNVYSLAL
;
A
#
# COMPACT_ATOMS: atom_id res chain seq x y z
N MET A 1 18.24 23.36 -35.46
CA MET A 1 17.51 22.98 -34.23
C MET A 1 17.29 21.48 -34.25
N PRO A 2 18.08 20.68 -33.51
CA PRO A 2 17.88 19.25 -33.49
C PRO A 2 16.80 18.88 -32.47
N SER A 3 15.83 18.14 -32.97
CA SER A 3 14.72 17.46 -32.31
C SER A 3 15.22 16.49 -31.23
N ILE A 4 14.72 16.64 -30.00
CA ILE A 4 14.94 15.65 -28.94
C ILE A 4 13.82 14.60 -29.04
N ASP A 5 14.23 13.44 -29.52
CA ASP A 5 13.46 12.20 -29.61
C ASP A 5 13.18 11.67 -28.19
N VAL A 6 11.93 11.76 -27.72
CA VAL A 6 11.50 11.21 -26.43
C VAL A 6 11.12 9.74 -26.62
N LYS A 7 12.14 8.89 -26.77
CA LYS A 7 12.03 7.45 -26.53
C LYS A 7 13.12 7.00 -25.57
N LYS A 8 12.85 7.13 -24.27
CA LYS A 8 13.51 6.32 -23.24
C LYS A 8 12.45 5.63 -22.40
N ASN A 9 12.20 4.38 -22.75
CA ASN A 9 11.51 3.40 -21.92
C ASN A 9 12.31 3.18 -20.63
N ALA A 10 12.09 4.02 -19.62
CA ALA A 10 12.52 3.73 -18.26
C ALA A 10 11.57 2.66 -17.70
N LYS A 11 11.98 1.40 -17.78
CA LYS A 11 11.31 0.31 -17.05
C LYS A 11 11.55 0.57 -15.55
N ILE A 12 10.59 1.22 -14.89
CA ILE A 12 10.59 1.38 -13.44
C ILE A 12 10.36 -0.02 -12.84
N PHE A 13 11.44 -0.67 -12.42
CA PHE A 13 11.36 -1.92 -11.65
C PHE A 13 10.93 -1.58 -10.22
N ILE A 14 9.64 -1.76 -9.95
CA ILE A 14 9.10 -1.72 -8.59
C ILE A 14 9.54 -3.03 -7.92
N GLY A 15 10.37 -2.94 -6.87
CA GLY A 15 10.84 -4.11 -6.12
C GLY A 15 9.67 -4.94 -5.60
N VAL A 16 9.85 -6.26 -5.51
CA VAL A 16 8.79 -7.23 -5.18
C VAL A 16 8.13 -6.92 -3.83
N GLY A 17 8.89 -6.42 -2.85
CA GLY A 17 8.35 -5.95 -1.57
C GLY A 17 7.42 -4.73 -1.69
N ALA A 18 7.59 -3.87 -2.70
CA ALA A 18 6.67 -2.79 -3.00
C ALA A 18 5.43 -3.30 -3.76
N VAL A 19 5.58 -4.25 -4.70
CA VAL A 19 4.43 -4.79 -5.46
C VAL A 19 3.47 -5.60 -4.58
N VAL A 20 3.98 -6.38 -3.61
CA VAL A 20 3.13 -7.11 -2.65
C VAL A 20 2.34 -6.13 -1.76
N LEU A 21 2.88 -4.94 -1.48
CA LEU A 21 2.18 -3.88 -0.75
C LEU A 21 1.22 -3.05 -1.63
N PHE A 22 1.44 -3.01 -2.96
CA PHE A 22 0.59 -2.27 -3.92
C PHE A 22 -0.64 -3.06 -4.38
N ALA A 23 -0.67 -4.39 -4.20
CA ALA A 23 -1.73 -5.24 -4.76
C ALA A 23 -3.13 -5.05 -4.13
N LEU A 24 -3.24 -4.20 -3.10
CA LEU A 24 -4.50 -3.73 -2.53
C LEU A 24 -4.59 -2.19 -2.52
N GLY A 25 -4.32 -1.54 -3.65
CA GLY A 25 -4.93 -0.26 -4.03
C GLY A 25 -4.82 0.96 -3.09
N LEU A 26 -4.12 0.89 -1.96
CA LEU A 26 -4.11 1.96 -0.97
C LEU A 26 -2.72 2.13 -0.36
N VAL A 27 -2.01 3.09 -0.94
CA VAL A 27 -1.05 4.00 -0.30
C VAL A 27 -0.31 3.40 0.91
N ILE A 28 0.81 2.74 0.64
CA ILE A 28 1.92 2.76 1.59
C ILE A 28 2.87 3.84 1.07
N GLY A 29 2.60 5.05 1.58
CA GLY A 29 3.40 6.23 1.30
C GLY A 29 4.86 5.95 1.55
N ARG A 30 5.69 6.39 0.60
CA ARG A 30 7.12 6.62 0.84
C ARG A 30 7.24 7.52 2.07
N PHE A 31 7.82 6.99 3.15
CA PHE A 31 8.22 7.81 4.28
C PHE A 31 9.72 7.67 4.49
N LEU A 32 10.40 8.72 4.03
CA LEU A 32 11.78 9.08 4.30
C LEU A 32 11.87 9.57 5.76
N ILE A 33 12.78 9.01 6.57
CA ILE A 33 13.26 9.67 7.80
C ILE A 33 14.78 9.43 7.94
N GLY A 34 15.51 10.56 7.93
CA GLY A 34 16.65 10.91 8.79
C GLY A 34 17.78 9.90 8.98
N GLY A 35 18.88 10.09 8.23
CA GLY A 35 20.14 9.42 8.46
C GLY A 35 20.82 9.87 9.76
N GLY A 36 21.08 8.92 10.65
CA GLY A 36 22.09 9.01 11.70
C GLY A 36 23.32 8.22 11.27
N ALA A 37 24.49 8.84 11.32
CA ALA A 37 25.76 8.19 11.00
C ALA A 37 26.06 7.08 12.02
N ALA A 38 26.30 5.86 11.54
CA ALA A 38 26.79 4.75 12.35
C ALA A 38 28.08 4.19 11.74
N SER A 39 29.11 4.13 12.57
CA SER A 39 30.42 3.55 12.29
C SER A 39 30.43 2.07 12.69
N GLY A 40 30.56 1.17 11.72
CA GLY A 40 30.58 -0.29 11.93
C GLY A 40 31.34 -1.04 10.84
N SER A 41 31.78 -2.27 11.17
CA SER A 41 33.02 -2.93 10.73
C SER A 41 33.11 -3.49 9.28
N LEU A 42 32.30 -3.07 8.31
CA LEU A 42 32.50 -3.47 6.91
C LEU A 42 33.40 -2.45 6.20
N LYS A 43 34.72 -2.64 6.31
CA LYS A 43 35.77 -1.81 5.69
C LYS A 43 35.52 -1.54 4.19
N GLY A 44 34.82 -0.46 3.84
CA GLY A 44 34.72 0.07 2.48
C GLY A 44 34.16 -0.85 1.38
N ARG A 45 33.62 -2.03 1.71
CA ARG A 45 33.11 -2.99 0.71
C ARG A 45 31.67 -2.64 0.34
N THR A 46 31.37 -2.65 -0.96
CA THR A 46 30.02 -2.43 -1.52
C THR A 46 29.39 -3.72 -2.03
N THR A 47 30.15 -4.81 -2.08
CA THR A 47 29.70 -6.14 -2.51
C THR A 47 30.19 -7.26 -1.59
N VAL A 48 29.45 -8.36 -1.57
CA VAL A 48 29.74 -9.60 -0.82
C VAL A 48 29.56 -10.82 -1.71
N SER A 49 30.30 -11.89 -1.42
CA SER A 49 30.11 -13.19 -2.06
C SER A 49 28.90 -13.94 -1.50
N GLU A 50 28.46 -15.01 -2.16
CA GLU A 50 27.31 -15.82 -1.74
C GLU A 50 27.46 -16.42 -0.33
N GLY A 51 28.67 -16.85 0.03
CA GLY A 51 28.98 -17.37 1.37
C GLY A 51 28.98 -16.29 2.46
N GLU A 52 29.14 -15.02 2.08
CA GLU A 52 29.17 -13.87 2.99
C GLU A 52 27.79 -13.24 3.19
N LEU A 53 26.75 -13.68 2.48
CA LEU A 53 25.39 -13.12 2.56
C LEU A 53 24.74 -13.19 3.95
N ASN A 54 25.17 -14.13 4.79
CA ASN A 54 24.69 -14.27 6.17
C ASN A 54 25.45 -13.36 7.16
N SER A 55 26.37 -12.52 6.67
CA SER A 55 27.03 -11.52 7.51
C SER A 55 26.04 -10.43 7.90
N ALA A 56 26.15 -9.96 9.14
CA ALA A 56 25.36 -8.85 9.63
C ALA A 56 25.68 -7.56 8.86
N VAL A 57 24.65 -6.92 8.34
CA VAL A 57 24.71 -5.59 7.70
C VAL A 57 24.10 -4.51 8.59
N ALA A 58 23.33 -4.90 9.60
CA ALA A 58 22.83 -4.02 10.65
C ALA A 58 22.43 -4.82 11.88
N SER A 59 22.20 -4.12 12.99
CA SER A 59 21.47 -4.63 14.15
C SER A 59 20.42 -3.63 14.59
N TYR A 60 19.36 -4.11 15.22
CA TYR A 60 18.39 -3.25 15.87
C TYR A 60 17.98 -3.78 17.24
N THR A 61 17.73 -2.87 18.17
CA THR A 61 17.18 -3.16 19.49
C THR A 61 15.76 -2.63 19.56
N TYR A 62 14.82 -3.50 19.90
CA TYR A 62 13.42 -3.14 20.12
C TYR A 62 12.91 -3.85 21.39
N ASN A 63 12.32 -3.11 22.31
CA ASN A 63 11.85 -3.61 23.62
C ASN A 63 12.92 -4.42 24.38
N GLY A 64 14.16 -3.92 24.39
CA GLY A 64 15.29 -4.56 25.08
C GLY A 64 15.89 -5.79 24.40
N GLN A 65 15.36 -6.22 23.24
CA GLN A 65 15.91 -7.33 22.48
C GLN A 65 16.67 -6.83 21.26
N THR A 66 17.95 -7.22 21.16
CA THR A 66 18.80 -6.94 20.00
C THR A 66 18.72 -8.07 18.99
N LYS A 67 18.54 -7.74 17.71
CA LYS A 67 18.54 -8.66 16.58
C LYS A 67 19.50 -8.18 15.51
N GLU A 68 20.29 -9.11 14.97
CA GLU A 68 21.12 -8.87 13.79
C GLU A 68 20.26 -8.98 12.52
N VAL A 69 20.65 -8.25 11.49
CA VAL A 69 20.05 -8.23 10.15
C VAL A 69 21.13 -8.55 9.15
N THR A 70 20.90 -9.57 8.33
CA THR A 70 21.87 -10.05 7.34
C THR A 70 21.60 -9.45 5.95
N ALA A 71 22.62 -9.46 5.08
CA ALA A 71 22.46 -9.04 3.69
C ALA A 71 21.40 -9.91 2.98
N ARG A 72 21.43 -11.23 3.22
CA ARG A 72 20.50 -12.20 2.66
C ARG A 72 19.05 -11.82 2.94
N GLU A 73 18.72 -11.59 4.21
CA GLU A 73 17.36 -11.28 4.63
C GLU A 73 16.81 -10.03 3.93
N VAL A 74 17.61 -8.98 3.84
CA VAL A 74 17.19 -7.73 3.20
C VAL A 74 17.04 -7.93 1.69
N LEU A 75 17.98 -8.62 1.03
CA LEU A 75 17.92 -8.87 -0.42
C LEU A 75 16.72 -9.73 -0.79
N GLU A 76 16.47 -10.82 -0.06
CA GLU A 76 15.30 -11.69 -0.26
C GLU A 76 13.98 -10.93 -0.11
N ASN A 77 13.88 -10.03 0.86
CA ASN A 77 12.64 -9.29 1.13
C ASN A 77 12.43 -8.06 0.24
N THR A 78 13.46 -7.62 -0.50
CA THR A 78 13.38 -6.38 -1.30
C THR A 78 13.44 -6.65 -2.80
N THR A 79 14.46 -7.40 -3.25
CA THR A 79 14.75 -7.62 -4.67
C THR A 79 14.56 -9.08 -5.08
N GLY A 80 14.70 -10.03 -4.14
CA GLY A 80 14.86 -11.44 -4.44
C GLY A 80 16.33 -11.79 -4.66
N LEU A 81 16.78 -12.94 -4.15
CA LEU A 81 18.21 -13.26 -4.13
C LEU A 81 18.79 -13.46 -5.54
N ASP A 82 18.09 -14.20 -6.41
CA ASP A 82 18.53 -14.45 -7.79
C ASP A 82 18.60 -13.15 -8.60
N ALA A 83 17.64 -12.25 -8.40
CA ALA A 83 17.61 -10.96 -9.06
C ALA A 83 18.68 -9.98 -8.53
N ALA A 84 19.13 -10.17 -7.29
CA ALA A 84 20.20 -9.39 -6.68
C ALA A 84 21.61 -9.88 -7.07
N LYS A 85 21.73 -11.09 -7.63
CA LYS A 85 23.01 -11.67 -8.03
C LYS A 85 23.55 -10.96 -9.27
N GLN A 86 24.78 -10.49 -9.16
CA GLN A 86 25.50 -9.85 -10.26
C GLN A 86 26.07 -10.88 -11.22
N SER A 87 26.49 -10.43 -12.41
CA SER A 87 27.07 -11.31 -13.44
C SER A 87 28.37 -11.99 -13.01
N ASP A 88 29.09 -11.40 -12.05
CA ASP A 88 30.33 -11.96 -11.47
C ASP A 88 30.06 -12.93 -10.30
N GLY A 89 28.78 -13.19 -9.98
CA GLY A 89 28.37 -14.06 -8.89
C GLY A 89 28.36 -13.40 -7.50
N THR A 90 28.67 -12.11 -7.40
CA THR A 90 28.60 -11.34 -6.16
C THR A 90 27.25 -10.67 -5.96
N TYR A 91 27.05 -10.06 -4.79
CA TYR A 91 25.83 -9.35 -4.41
C TYR A 91 26.19 -7.95 -3.92
N ALA A 92 25.46 -6.94 -4.38
CA ALA A 92 25.57 -5.62 -3.79
C ALA A 92 25.05 -5.65 -2.34
N LEU A 93 25.76 -4.99 -1.43
CA LEU A 93 25.24 -4.79 -0.08
C LEU A 93 23.97 -3.93 -0.16
N PRO A 94 22.93 -4.27 0.62
CA PRO A 94 21.72 -3.45 0.68
C PRO A 94 22.05 -2.03 1.14
N ALA A 95 21.47 -1.05 0.44
CA ALA A 95 21.48 0.34 0.86
C ALA A 95 20.72 0.52 2.19
N ALA A 96 21.08 1.55 2.96
CA ALA A 96 20.54 1.78 4.29
C ALA A 96 19.01 1.92 4.30
N ASP A 97 18.40 2.55 3.28
CA ASP A 97 16.95 2.68 3.16
C ASP A 97 16.24 1.32 3.07
N LYS A 98 16.84 0.33 2.39
CA LYS A 98 16.33 -1.04 2.28
C LYS A 98 16.42 -1.77 3.61
N ILE A 99 17.53 -1.60 4.33
CA ILE A 99 17.72 -2.17 5.67
C ILE A 99 16.68 -1.60 6.63
N ILE A 100 16.50 -0.27 6.65
CA ILE A 100 15.50 0.42 7.47
C ILE A 100 14.09 -0.10 7.16
N GLY A 101 13.75 -0.21 5.87
CA GLY A 101 12.46 -0.75 5.42
C GLY A 101 12.24 -2.19 5.89
N TYR A 102 13.26 -3.05 5.79
CA TYR A 102 13.20 -4.43 6.30
C TYR A 102 12.98 -4.48 7.81
N VAL A 103 13.75 -3.72 8.59
CA VAL A 103 13.63 -3.67 10.06
C VAL A 103 12.24 -3.21 10.47
N ARG A 104 11.74 -2.12 9.86
CA ARG A 104 10.40 -1.59 10.10
C ARG A 104 9.33 -2.66 9.90
N ASN A 105 9.35 -3.35 8.76
CA ASN A 105 8.36 -4.38 8.46
C ASN A 105 8.41 -5.53 9.47
N ASN A 106 9.61 -5.98 9.86
CA ASN A 106 9.75 -7.06 10.85
C ASN A 106 9.26 -6.67 12.24
N ILE A 107 9.50 -5.43 12.66
CA ILE A 107 9.00 -4.94 13.95
C ILE A 107 7.48 -4.92 13.96
N ILE A 108 6.84 -4.42 12.89
CA ILE A 108 5.38 -4.39 12.76
C ILE A 108 4.80 -5.80 12.80
N VAL A 109 5.36 -6.73 12.02
CA VAL A 109 4.90 -8.14 12.00
C VAL A 109 5.10 -8.80 13.37
N SER A 110 6.26 -8.59 14.00
CA SER A 110 6.53 -9.15 15.33
C SER A 110 5.58 -8.60 16.39
N GLU A 111 5.25 -7.31 16.34
CA GLU A 111 4.28 -6.68 17.24
C GLU A 111 2.86 -7.23 17.02
N ALA A 112 2.44 -7.38 15.76
CA ALA A 112 1.17 -7.98 15.41
C ALA A 112 1.05 -9.40 15.98
N GLN A 113 2.09 -10.22 15.81
CA GLN A 113 2.17 -11.60 16.31
C GLN A 113 2.16 -11.68 17.83
N LYS A 114 2.88 -10.79 18.54
CA LYS A 114 2.86 -10.71 20.01
C LYS A 114 1.46 -10.45 20.55
N GLN A 115 0.66 -9.71 19.80
CA GLN A 115 -0.73 -9.45 20.10
C GLN A 115 -1.68 -10.52 19.52
N GLY A 116 -1.18 -11.69 19.13
CA GLY A 116 -1.98 -12.83 18.69
C GLY A 116 -2.47 -12.80 17.23
N ILE A 117 -1.98 -11.89 16.38
CA ILE A 117 -2.34 -11.89 14.96
C ILE A 117 -1.52 -12.94 14.21
N SER A 118 -2.22 -13.81 13.50
CA SER A 118 -1.66 -14.76 12.55
C SER A 118 -2.38 -14.70 11.20
N ALA A 119 -1.76 -15.29 10.19
CA ALA A 119 -2.37 -15.53 8.89
C ALA A 119 -2.71 -17.03 8.79
N SER A 120 -4.00 -17.35 8.63
CA SER A 120 -4.43 -18.69 8.26
C SER A 120 -4.28 -18.90 6.75
N ASP A 121 -4.36 -20.15 6.31
CA ASP A 121 -4.35 -20.48 4.88
C ASP A 121 -5.53 -19.82 4.14
N ASP A 122 -6.70 -19.73 4.79
CA ASP A 122 -7.87 -19.06 4.22
C ASP A 122 -7.65 -17.55 4.03
N ASP A 123 -6.97 -16.90 4.98
CA ASP A 123 -6.62 -15.49 4.84
C ASP A 123 -5.63 -15.27 3.69
N ILE A 124 -4.63 -16.15 3.58
CA ILE A 124 -3.62 -16.12 2.54
C ILE A 124 -4.27 -16.33 1.16
N ASN A 125 -5.12 -17.36 1.02
CA ASN A 125 -5.84 -17.65 -0.21
C ASN A 125 -6.74 -16.49 -0.61
N SER A 126 -7.49 -15.93 0.33
CA SER A 126 -8.35 -14.76 0.08
C SER A 126 -7.54 -13.55 -0.39
N TYR A 127 -6.42 -13.28 0.30
CA TYR A 127 -5.50 -12.21 -0.08
C TYR A 127 -4.94 -12.42 -1.49
N MET A 128 -4.47 -13.63 -1.79
CA MET A 128 -3.87 -13.94 -3.08
C MET A 128 -4.90 -13.91 -4.20
N GLN A 129 -6.12 -14.42 -3.98
CA GLN A 129 -7.17 -14.37 -4.98
C GLN A 129 -7.58 -12.93 -5.27
N GLN A 130 -7.67 -12.06 -4.25
CA GLN A 130 -7.97 -10.65 -4.44
C GLN A 130 -6.85 -9.92 -5.20
N SER A 131 -5.60 -10.14 -4.78
CA SER A 131 -4.40 -9.39 -5.19
C SER A 131 -3.75 -9.88 -6.48
N PHE A 132 -3.68 -11.19 -6.66
CA PHE A 132 -2.96 -11.86 -7.76
C PHE A 132 -3.87 -12.66 -8.71
N LYS A 133 -5.16 -12.78 -8.38
CA LYS A 133 -6.15 -13.59 -9.13
C LYS A 133 -5.78 -15.07 -9.23
N THR A 134 -5.02 -15.57 -8.26
CA THR A 134 -4.61 -16.96 -8.11
C THR A 134 -4.39 -17.27 -6.64
N THR A 135 -4.50 -18.53 -6.25
CA THR A 135 -4.09 -19.04 -4.92
C THR A 135 -2.80 -19.87 -5.01
N ASP A 136 -2.21 -19.98 -6.19
CA ASP A 136 -0.98 -20.72 -6.45
C ASP A 136 0.25 -19.84 -6.15
N ILE A 137 0.97 -20.16 -5.07
CA ILE A 137 2.15 -19.39 -4.63
C ILE A 137 3.28 -19.55 -5.66
N SER A 138 3.45 -20.71 -6.29
CA SER A 138 4.49 -20.95 -7.28
C SER A 138 4.29 -20.08 -8.53
N GLN A 139 3.03 -19.82 -8.93
CA GLN A 139 2.72 -18.86 -9.99
C GLN A 139 3.13 -17.43 -9.62
N VAL A 140 2.85 -17.01 -8.37
CA VAL A 140 3.28 -15.69 -7.87
C VAL A 140 4.81 -15.62 -7.83
N ALA A 141 5.46 -16.63 -7.28
CA ALA A 141 6.91 -16.72 -7.16
C ALA A 141 7.61 -16.62 -8.53
N SER A 142 7.14 -17.40 -9.51
CA SER A 142 7.64 -17.40 -10.88
C SER A 142 7.46 -16.04 -11.56
N LYS A 143 6.27 -15.43 -11.42
CA LYS A 143 5.96 -14.12 -12.00
C LYS A 143 6.91 -13.03 -11.50
N TYR A 144 7.28 -13.09 -10.22
CA TYR A 144 8.15 -12.11 -9.59
C TYR A 144 9.62 -12.55 -9.51
N LYS A 145 9.97 -13.71 -10.07
CA LYS A 145 11.32 -14.29 -10.06
C LYS A 145 11.91 -14.36 -8.65
N ILE A 146 11.09 -14.80 -7.71
CA ILE A 146 11.48 -15.10 -6.33
C ILE A 146 11.25 -16.58 -6.06
N THR A 147 11.84 -17.11 -5.00
CA THR A 147 11.56 -18.48 -4.57
C THR A 147 10.15 -18.58 -3.97
N GLU A 148 9.59 -19.78 -3.98
CA GLU A 148 8.27 -20.04 -3.38
C GLU A 148 8.25 -19.71 -1.89
N ASP A 149 9.32 -20.06 -1.16
CA ASP A 149 9.47 -19.74 0.27
C ASP A 149 9.45 -18.23 0.54
N VAL A 150 10.16 -17.44 -0.29
CA VAL A 150 10.15 -15.98 -0.19
C VAL A 150 8.76 -15.43 -0.51
N ALA A 151 8.10 -15.95 -1.54
CA ALA A 151 6.74 -15.55 -1.89
C ALA A 151 5.77 -15.81 -0.73
N LYS A 152 5.79 -17.02 -0.17
CA LYS A 152 4.97 -17.43 0.98
C LYS A 152 5.20 -16.52 2.18
N LYS A 153 6.46 -16.25 2.53
CA LYS A 153 6.82 -15.34 3.64
C LYS A 153 6.29 -13.92 3.41
N LEU A 154 6.48 -13.35 2.22
CA LEU A 154 6.03 -11.99 1.91
C LEU A 154 4.50 -11.86 1.93
N ILE A 155 3.79 -12.83 1.37
CA ILE A 155 2.32 -12.87 1.38
C ILE A 155 1.79 -13.01 2.81
N THR A 156 2.37 -13.92 3.59
CA THR A 156 2.03 -14.11 5.02
C THR A 156 2.20 -12.81 5.81
N ASN A 157 3.34 -12.14 5.64
CA ASN A 157 3.63 -10.87 6.29
C ASN A 157 2.63 -9.77 5.86
N ALA A 158 2.24 -9.73 4.59
CA ALA A 158 1.25 -8.77 4.09
C ALA A 158 -0.12 -8.98 4.75
N VAL A 159 -0.56 -10.23 4.90
CA VAL A 159 -1.81 -10.57 5.62
C VAL A 159 -1.74 -10.14 7.08
N ILE A 160 -0.65 -10.46 7.79
CA ILE A 160 -0.46 -10.06 9.19
C ILE A 160 -0.48 -8.54 9.34
N MET A 161 0.24 -7.82 8.47
CA MET A 161 0.27 -6.35 8.50
C MET A 161 -1.10 -5.73 8.21
N ARG A 162 -1.85 -6.29 7.26
CA ARG A 162 -3.23 -5.85 6.96
C ARG A 162 -4.13 -6.02 8.20
N LYS A 163 -4.15 -7.22 8.79
CA LYS A 163 -4.94 -7.48 10.00
C LYS A 163 -4.51 -6.58 11.17
N TYR A 164 -3.20 -6.33 11.31
CA TYR A 164 -2.69 -5.45 12.33
C TYR A 164 -3.16 -4.02 12.13
N ARG A 165 -3.06 -3.49 10.91
CA ARG A 165 -3.61 -2.20 10.53
C ARG A 165 -5.09 -2.09 10.86
N ASP A 166 -5.89 -3.06 10.45
CA ASP A 166 -7.33 -3.05 10.69
C ASP A 166 -7.67 -3.10 12.19
N ARG A 167 -6.85 -3.79 13.01
CA ARG A 167 -7.03 -3.82 14.46
C ARG A 167 -6.64 -2.52 15.15
N ILE A 168 -5.50 -1.93 14.77
CA ILE A 168 -4.99 -0.77 15.50
C ILE A 168 -5.63 0.53 15.04
N LEU A 169 -6.14 0.61 13.82
CA LEU A 169 -6.78 1.83 13.34
C LEU A 169 -8.19 1.98 13.89
N THR A 170 -8.50 3.20 14.33
CA THR A 170 -9.82 3.58 14.80
C THR A 170 -10.65 4.21 13.69
N THR A 171 -9.99 4.90 12.74
CA THR A 171 -10.64 5.44 11.55
C THR A 171 -10.97 4.31 10.59
N LYS A 172 -12.26 4.10 10.31
CA LYS A 172 -12.71 3.14 9.29
C LYS A 172 -12.68 3.80 7.92
N LEU A 173 -11.96 3.18 6.99
CA LEU A 173 -12.02 3.58 5.59
C LEU A 173 -13.31 3.00 4.98
N PRO A 174 -14.23 3.83 4.44
CA PRO A 174 -15.38 3.31 3.69
C PRO A 174 -14.93 2.61 2.41
N ASP A 175 -15.86 1.94 1.73
CA ASP A 175 -15.60 1.40 0.40
C ASP A 175 -15.34 2.53 -0.59
N ALA A 176 -14.47 2.27 -1.57
CA ALA A 176 -14.19 3.24 -2.62
C ALA A 176 -15.45 3.43 -3.48
N PRO A 177 -15.91 4.69 -3.69
CA PRO A 177 -17.07 4.93 -4.53
C PRO A 177 -16.79 4.43 -5.95
N GLN A 178 -17.82 3.88 -6.59
CA GLN A 178 -17.74 3.42 -7.99
C GLN A 178 -18.28 4.50 -8.90
N ALA A 179 -17.61 4.78 -10.02
CA ALA A 179 -18.10 5.75 -10.99
C ALA A 179 -19.46 5.32 -11.58
N PRO A 180 -20.37 6.25 -11.90
CA PRO A 180 -21.63 5.91 -12.54
C PRO A 180 -21.40 5.38 -13.96
N THR A 181 -22.21 4.42 -14.38
CA THR A 181 -22.17 3.86 -15.73
C THR A 181 -22.47 4.94 -16.77
N ALA A 182 -21.58 5.12 -17.75
CA ALA A 182 -21.81 6.06 -18.84
C ALA A 182 -22.98 5.60 -19.73
N PRO A 183 -23.79 6.54 -20.25
CA PRO A 183 -24.91 6.19 -21.13
C PRO A 183 -24.39 5.64 -22.46
N ALA A 184 -25.02 4.58 -22.97
CA ALA A 184 -24.57 3.84 -24.15
C ALA A 184 -24.67 4.66 -25.45
N ASP A 185 -25.61 5.60 -25.51
CA ASP A 185 -25.81 6.53 -26.61
C ASP A 185 -24.89 7.77 -26.51
N GLY A 186 -24.09 7.88 -25.45
CA GLY A 186 -23.22 9.02 -25.17
C GLY A 186 -23.97 10.29 -24.74
N ASN A 187 -25.30 10.22 -24.55
CA ASN A 187 -26.11 11.37 -24.19
C ASN A 187 -26.15 11.55 -22.66
N ALA A 188 -25.32 12.47 -22.15
CA ALA A 188 -25.24 12.75 -20.72
C ALA A 188 -26.46 13.51 -20.15
N ASP A 189 -27.34 14.03 -21.01
CA ASP A 189 -28.51 14.83 -20.63
C ASP A 189 -29.75 13.96 -20.39
N THR A 190 -29.75 12.70 -20.86
CA THR A 190 -30.83 11.76 -20.61
C THR A 190 -30.91 11.45 -19.12
N ALA A 191 -31.98 11.89 -18.47
CA ALA A 191 -32.23 11.57 -17.08
C ALA A 191 -32.76 10.13 -16.94
N SER A 192 -32.36 9.46 -15.86
CA SER A 192 -32.78 8.09 -15.57
C SER A 192 -33.01 7.87 -14.08
N LYS A 193 -33.79 6.83 -13.78
CA LYS A 193 -33.99 6.34 -12.41
C LYS A 193 -32.71 5.75 -11.83
N ASP A 194 -31.89 5.09 -12.65
CA ASP A 194 -30.64 4.48 -12.18
C ASP A 194 -29.66 5.54 -11.68
N TYR A 195 -29.57 6.69 -12.36
CA TYR A 195 -28.74 7.81 -11.89
C TYR A 195 -29.30 8.46 -10.62
N ALA A 196 -30.62 8.59 -10.51
CA ALA A 196 -31.24 9.08 -9.27
C ALA A 196 -30.91 8.17 -8.08
N GLN A 197 -31.11 6.85 -8.23
CA GLN A 197 -30.82 5.88 -7.18
C GLN A 197 -29.34 5.82 -6.83
N TYR A 198 -28.46 5.94 -7.84
CA TYR A 198 -27.02 6.06 -7.62
C TYR A 198 -26.67 7.27 -6.76
N ILE A 199 -27.19 8.46 -7.09
CA ILE A 199 -26.97 9.68 -6.32
C ILE A 199 -27.50 9.46 -4.90
N ILE A 200 -28.75 9.05 -4.75
CA ILE A 200 -29.41 8.83 -3.44
C ILE A 200 -28.59 7.89 -2.55
N GLY A 201 -28.02 6.82 -3.13
CA GLY A 201 -27.13 5.91 -2.40
C GLY A 201 -25.83 6.56 -1.90
N LEU A 202 -25.29 7.55 -2.62
CA LEU A 202 -24.10 8.29 -2.21
C LEU A 202 -24.38 9.38 -1.17
N VAL A 203 -25.49 10.10 -1.30
CA VAL A 203 -25.90 11.15 -0.35
C VAL A 203 -26.41 10.57 0.96
N GLY A 204 -27.06 9.41 0.93
CA GLY A 204 -27.65 8.78 2.11
C GLY A 204 -28.61 9.73 2.81
N ASP A 205 -28.37 9.98 4.09
CA ASP A 205 -29.24 10.80 4.97
C ASP A 205 -29.33 12.29 4.56
N GLU A 206 -28.48 12.77 3.65
CA GLU A 206 -28.61 14.12 3.08
C GLU A 206 -29.83 14.24 2.12
N TRP A 207 -30.41 13.12 1.67
CA TRP A 207 -31.62 13.08 0.83
C TRP A 207 -32.84 12.56 1.59
N ASP A 208 -33.93 13.30 1.54
CA ASP A 208 -35.25 12.88 2.05
C ASP A 208 -36.06 12.22 0.93
N ALA A 209 -35.95 10.89 0.85
CA ALA A 209 -36.68 10.11 -0.13
C ALA A 209 -38.21 10.16 0.05
N ASN A 210 -38.73 10.43 1.26
CA ASN A 210 -40.17 10.51 1.48
C ASN A 210 -40.77 11.80 0.93
N ASN A 211 -40.02 12.91 1.06
CA ASN A 211 -40.43 14.22 0.58
C ASN A 211 -39.86 14.56 -0.81
N ASN A 212 -39.10 13.64 -1.43
CA ASN A 212 -38.49 13.80 -2.74
C ASN A 212 -37.65 15.09 -2.83
N THR A 213 -36.84 15.34 -1.81
CA THR A 213 -36.07 16.59 -1.66
C THR A 213 -34.84 16.40 -0.78
N TRP A 214 -34.05 17.46 -0.63
CA TRP A 214 -32.88 17.48 0.24
C TRP A 214 -33.28 17.59 1.71
N ALA A 215 -32.71 16.75 2.57
CA ALA A 215 -32.95 16.80 4.02
C ALA A 215 -32.22 17.99 4.69
N SER A 216 -31.13 18.46 4.08
CA SER A 216 -30.37 19.63 4.52
C SER A 216 -29.67 20.33 3.34
N GLN A 217 -29.40 21.64 3.51
CA GLN A 217 -28.68 22.47 2.55
C GLN A 217 -27.20 22.70 2.93
N ASP A 218 -26.76 22.19 4.08
CA ASP A 218 -25.43 22.45 4.62
C ASP A 218 -24.35 21.49 4.09
N GLY A 219 -24.78 20.33 3.56
CA GLY A 219 -23.91 19.25 3.13
C GLY A 219 -23.14 19.52 1.84
N ASP A 220 -21.98 18.88 1.70
CA ASP A 220 -21.12 19.02 0.51
C ASP A 220 -21.82 18.55 -0.76
N TYR A 221 -22.67 17.52 -0.65
CA TYR A 221 -23.44 17.05 -1.79
C TYR A 221 -24.47 18.09 -2.22
N TYR A 222 -25.23 18.68 -1.29
CA TYR A 222 -26.17 19.75 -1.64
C TYR A 222 -25.45 20.90 -2.35
N LYS A 223 -24.34 21.40 -1.79
CA LYS A 223 -23.58 22.51 -2.39
C LYS A 223 -23.09 22.21 -3.81
N GLN A 224 -22.72 20.97 -4.09
CA GLN A 224 -22.25 20.56 -5.40
C GLN A 224 -23.38 20.23 -6.37
N LEU A 225 -24.53 19.79 -5.86
CA LEU A 225 -25.63 19.24 -6.65
C LEU A 225 -26.85 20.16 -6.76
N SER A 226 -26.89 21.28 -6.03
CA SER A 226 -28.05 22.17 -5.95
C SER A 226 -28.46 22.79 -7.29
N SER A 227 -27.55 22.84 -8.28
CA SER A 227 -27.86 23.30 -9.63
C SER A 227 -28.50 22.24 -10.54
N TYR A 228 -28.50 20.98 -10.11
CA TYR A 228 -29.05 19.86 -10.88
C TYR A 228 -30.48 19.56 -10.46
N THR A 229 -31.30 19.17 -11.43
CA THR A 229 -32.63 18.61 -11.16
C THR A 229 -32.48 17.15 -10.76
N ILE A 230 -32.77 16.85 -9.49
CA ILE A 230 -32.73 15.50 -8.92
C ILE A 230 -34.08 15.21 -8.28
N SER A 231 -34.62 14.03 -8.55
CA SER A 231 -35.76 13.45 -7.85
C SER A 231 -35.49 11.98 -7.53
N ASN A 232 -36.40 11.32 -6.80
CA ASN A 232 -36.34 9.90 -6.49
C ASN A 232 -36.20 8.99 -7.72
N ASP A 233 -36.73 9.43 -8.87
CA ASP A 233 -36.84 8.61 -10.08
C ASP A 233 -36.14 9.21 -11.30
N SER A 234 -35.51 10.38 -11.17
CA SER A 234 -34.91 11.07 -12.32
C SER A 234 -33.72 11.93 -11.91
N ALA A 235 -32.55 11.60 -12.46
CA ALA A 235 -31.37 12.45 -12.45
C ALA A 235 -30.53 12.23 -13.72
N THR A 236 -29.74 13.21 -14.10
CA THR A 236 -28.85 13.10 -15.28
C THR A 236 -27.53 12.41 -14.93
N TYR A 237 -26.85 11.91 -15.96
CA TYR A 237 -25.49 11.38 -15.81
C TYR A 237 -24.53 12.43 -15.24
N ALA A 238 -24.67 13.69 -15.65
CA ALA A 238 -23.87 14.79 -15.14
C ALA A 238 -24.05 15.01 -13.63
N ALA A 239 -25.28 14.90 -13.11
CA ALA A 239 -25.56 14.95 -11.67
C ALA A 239 -24.92 13.75 -10.94
N ALA A 240 -25.00 12.55 -11.52
CA ALA A 240 -24.39 11.36 -10.95
C ALA A 240 -22.85 11.46 -10.91
N GLN A 241 -22.23 11.99 -11.96
CA GLN A 241 -20.78 12.26 -11.96
C GLN A 241 -20.40 13.29 -10.89
N ALA A 242 -21.17 14.38 -10.75
CA ALA A 242 -20.90 15.38 -9.72
C ALA A 242 -21.00 14.77 -8.30
N ALA A 243 -22.00 13.92 -8.05
CA ALA A 243 -22.13 13.19 -6.78
C ALA A 243 -20.93 12.27 -6.54
N TYR A 244 -20.50 11.53 -7.57
CA TYR A 244 -19.31 10.69 -7.50
C TYR A 244 -18.05 11.47 -7.11
N GLN A 245 -17.84 12.67 -7.66
CA GLN A 245 -16.67 13.48 -7.31
C GLN A 245 -16.67 13.90 -5.83
N VAL A 246 -17.84 14.25 -5.28
CA VAL A 246 -17.97 14.53 -3.84
C VAL A 246 -17.64 13.29 -3.01
N ALA A 247 -18.22 12.14 -3.37
CA ALA A 247 -17.96 10.87 -2.70
C ALA A 247 -16.46 10.51 -2.75
N ALA A 248 -15.82 10.67 -3.91
CA ALA A 248 -14.39 10.43 -4.10
C ALA A 248 -13.54 11.37 -3.25
N GLY A 249 -13.89 12.65 -3.16
CA GLY A 249 -13.23 13.63 -2.28
C GLY A 249 -13.35 13.26 -0.80
N LYS A 250 -14.56 12.89 -0.34
CA LYS A 250 -14.81 12.43 1.03
C LYS A 250 -14.00 11.15 1.34
N TYR A 251 -13.99 10.19 0.41
CA TYR A 251 -13.17 8.97 0.53
C TYR A 251 -11.67 9.30 0.67
N GLN A 252 -11.14 10.18 -0.18
CA GLN A 252 -9.73 10.59 -0.13
C GLN A 252 -9.36 11.27 1.18
N ALA A 253 -10.27 12.10 1.73
CA ALA A 253 -10.06 12.73 3.03
C ALA A 253 -9.93 11.68 4.15
N VAL A 254 -10.83 10.70 4.19
CA VAL A 254 -10.77 9.59 5.17
C VAL A 254 -9.53 8.72 4.93
N ALA A 255 -9.18 8.42 3.68
CA ALA A 255 -7.96 7.68 3.34
C ALA A 255 -6.70 8.39 3.83
N SER A 256 -6.66 9.72 3.71
CA SER A 256 -5.57 10.55 4.25
C SER A 256 -5.51 10.47 5.78
N GLN A 257 -6.64 10.59 6.47
CA GLN A 257 -6.71 10.45 7.93
C GLN A 257 -6.22 9.07 8.39
N VAL A 258 -6.68 8.00 7.73
CA VAL A 258 -6.23 6.63 7.97
C VAL A 258 -4.72 6.50 7.78
N SER A 259 -4.16 7.11 6.73
CA SER A 259 -2.71 7.11 6.47
C SER A 259 -1.92 7.84 7.55
N GLN A 260 -2.45 8.98 8.03
CA GLN A 260 -1.84 9.75 9.13
C GLN A 260 -1.89 8.98 10.45
N GLU A 261 -3.04 8.40 10.80
CA GLU A 261 -3.20 7.58 12.01
C GLU A 261 -2.24 6.38 11.99
N TRP A 262 -2.16 5.66 10.86
CA TRP A 262 -1.21 4.57 10.68
C TRP A 262 0.24 5.06 10.89
N THR A 263 0.61 6.15 10.24
CA THR A 263 1.95 6.73 10.35
C THR A 263 2.28 7.12 11.78
N GLN A 264 1.36 7.76 12.50
CA GLN A 264 1.55 8.13 13.90
C GLN A 264 1.73 6.90 14.79
N LYS A 265 0.89 5.87 14.66
CA LYS A 265 1.02 4.63 15.45
C LYS A 265 2.33 3.91 15.18
N ILE A 266 2.71 3.78 13.92
CA ILE A 266 3.98 3.15 13.55
C ILE A 266 5.18 3.97 14.01
N ASN A 267 5.16 5.30 13.86
CA ASN A 267 6.26 6.15 14.34
C ASN A 267 6.38 6.10 15.87
N GLY A 268 5.27 6.05 16.61
CA GLY A 268 5.29 5.85 18.06
C GLY A 268 5.94 4.54 18.47
N MET A 269 5.68 3.45 17.72
CA MET A 269 6.34 2.16 17.92
C MET A 269 7.85 2.23 17.59
N LEU A 270 8.18 2.81 16.43
CA LEU A 270 9.57 2.87 15.94
C LEU A 270 10.44 3.86 16.72
N GLY A 271 9.85 4.83 17.43
CA GLY A 271 10.59 5.74 18.31
C GLY A 271 11.36 5.03 19.42
N ASN A 272 11.00 3.79 19.75
CA ASN A 272 11.70 2.95 20.73
C ASN A 272 12.77 2.03 20.12
N VAL A 273 13.09 2.22 18.84
CA VAL A 273 14.04 1.37 18.12
C VAL A 273 15.40 2.07 18.06
N SER A 274 16.43 1.37 18.55
CA SER A 274 17.82 1.75 18.31
C SER A 274 18.40 0.88 17.21
N MET A 275 19.15 1.44 16.27
CA MET A 275 19.66 0.70 15.12
C MET A 275 21.09 1.10 14.78
N ASN A 276 21.91 0.11 14.48
CA ASN A 276 23.27 0.29 13.99
C ASN A 276 23.36 -0.32 12.59
N VAL A 277 23.69 0.49 11.59
CA VAL A 277 23.94 0.02 10.23
C VAL A 277 25.44 -0.12 10.02
N TYR A 278 25.87 -1.26 9.51
CA TYR A 278 27.28 -1.61 9.33
C TYR A 278 27.74 -1.48 7.87
N SER A 279 26.82 -1.44 6.90
CA SER A 279 27.15 -1.36 5.46
C SER A 279 27.42 0.07 5.00
N LEU A 280 28.32 0.22 4.01
CA LEU A 280 28.71 1.50 3.38
C LEU A 280 28.11 1.68 1.97
N ALA A 281 27.04 0.96 1.63
CA ALA A 281 26.36 1.15 0.36
C ALA A 281 25.67 2.53 0.34
N LEU A 282 26.33 3.50 -0.31
CA LEU A 282 25.80 4.83 -0.63
C LEU A 282 24.85 4.76 -1.84
#